data_AF-A0A835NEB2-F1
#
_entry.id   AF-A0A835NEB2-F1
#
_cell.length_a   1.000
_cell.length_b   1.000
_cell.length_c   1.000
_cell.angle_alpha   90.00
_cell.angle_beta   90.00
_cell.angle_gamma   90.00
#
_symmetry.space_group_name_H-M   'P 1'
#
loop_
_entity.id
_entity.type
_entity.pdbx_description
1 polymer ?
#
loop_
_entity_poly.entity_id
_entity_poly.type
_entity_poly.pdbx_seq_one_letter_code
_entity_poly.pdbx_strand_id
1 'polypeptide(L)'
;MNSSNKGEEESCGCASEEWWQLPWPFGPLVPEAMPEVKRSRTPPPDGWELMQPPLEELDQKMREAETVLHEGKRKVESLWPICRIHHQKTHYIFDLFYKRKAISRELYECCIKEGYADKPDCQDYDTEI
;
A
#
# COMPACT_ATOMS: atom_id res chain seq x y z
N MET A 1 32.09 21.00 61.26
CA MET A 1 32.38 20.59 59.87
C MET A 1 31.82 19.19 59.65
N ASN A 2 31.13 19.03 58.51
CA ASN A 2 30.50 17.85 57.88
C ASN A 2 30.67 16.46 58.51
N SER A 3 29.56 15.73 58.66
CA SER A 3 29.13 14.68 57.71
C SER A 3 28.06 13.74 58.29
N SER A 4 27.26 13.18 57.37
CA SER A 4 26.47 11.93 57.45
C SER A 4 25.02 11.94 58.00
N ASN A 5 24.08 12.01 57.05
CA ASN A 5 23.12 10.96 56.62
C ASN A 5 22.08 10.31 57.56
N LYS A 6 20.90 10.13 56.92
CA LYS A 6 19.68 9.32 57.24
C LYS A 6 18.76 9.88 58.32
N GLY A 7 17.44 9.88 58.15
CA GLY A 7 16.59 9.34 57.11
C GLY A 7 15.12 9.52 57.50
N GLU A 8 14.23 9.37 56.52
CA GLU A 8 12.79 9.10 56.63
C GLU A 8 12.00 10.23 57.33
N GLU A 9 10.82 10.68 56.91
CA GLU A 9 9.61 9.93 56.59
C GLU A 9 8.71 10.88 55.78
N GLU A 10 8.42 10.57 54.52
CA GLU A 10 7.23 11.11 53.85
C GLU A 10 6.41 9.94 53.34
N SER A 11 5.39 9.65 54.14
CA SER A 11 4.33 8.68 53.92
C SER A 11 3.61 8.97 52.60
N CYS A 12 3.90 8.18 51.56
CA CYS A 12 3.01 8.07 50.42
C CYS A 12 2.02 6.94 50.71
N GLY A 13 0.89 7.31 51.32
CA GLY A 13 -0.19 6.39 51.61
C GLY A 13 -0.64 5.65 50.36
N CYS A 14 -0.71 4.33 50.49
CA CYS A 14 -1.39 3.42 49.58
C CYS A 14 -2.82 3.93 49.30
N ALA A 15 -3.05 4.43 48.09
CA ALA A 15 -4.40 4.55 47.55
C ALA A 15 -4.71 3.24 46.81
N SER A 16 -5.54 2.45 47.48
CA SER A 16 -6.06 1.13 47.09
C SER A 16 -6.62 1.05 45.66
N GLU A 17 -6.12 0.08 44.92
CA GLU A 17 -6.85 -1.05 44.31
C GLU A 17 -8.35 -0.90 43.96
N GLU A 18 -8.83 0.15 43.30
CA GLU A 18 -10.20 0.16 42.74
C GLU A 18 -10.32 0.81 41.35
N TRP A 19 -9.33 0.62 40.47
CA TRP A 19 -9.40 1.10 39.07
C TRP A 19 -9.78 0.03 38.04
N TRP A 20 -10.13 -1.18 38.48
CA TRP A 20 -10.60 -2.27 37.60
C TRP A 20 -12.14 -2.35 37.48
N GLN A 21 -12.91 -1.55 38.22
CA GLN A 21 -14.38 -1.61 38.25
C GLN A 21 -15.10 -0.50 37.48
N LEU A 22 -14.40 0.38 36.77
CA LEU A 22 -15.06 1.38 35.92
C LEU A 22 -15.37 0.79 34.53
N PRO A 23 -16.64 0.80 34.08
CA PRO A 23 -16.99 0.40 32.73
C PRO A 23 -16.33 1.35 31.73
N TRP A 24 -15.43 0.80 30.93
CA TRP A 24 -14.70 1.50 29.88
C TRP A 24 -15.67 2.24 28.93
N PRO A 25 -15.39 3.49 28.50
CA PRO A 25 -16.07 4.08 27.35
C PRO A 25 -15.56 3.51 26.02
N PHE A 26 -14.57 2.62 26.07
CA PHE A 26 -14.01 1.92 24.90
C PHE A 26 -14.85 0.69 24.61
N GLY A 27 -15.96 0.92 23.89
CA GLY A 27 -16.71 -0.13 23.22
C GLY A 27 -15.85 -0.92 22.22
N PRO A 28 -16.36 -2.06 21.73
CA PRO A 28 -15.62 -2.93 20.81
C PRO A 28 -15.19 -2.14 19.57
N LEU A 29 -13.89 -2.21 19.27
CA LEU A 29 -13.32 -1.71 18.03
C LEU A 29 -14.02 -2.45 16.89
N VAL A 30 -14.95 -1.76 16.22
CA VAL A 30 -15.51 -2.21 14.95
C VAL A 30 -14.32 -2.35 14.01
N PRO A 31 -14.07 -3.53 13.39
CA PRO A 31 -13.15 -3.59 12.29
C PRO A 31 -13.77 -2.77 11.16
N GLU A 32 -13.32 -1.53 11.01
CA GLU A 32 -13.51 -0.73 9.82
C GLU A 32 -13.11 -1.63 8.64
N ALA A 33 -14.12 -2.06 7.88
CA ALA A 33 -13.95 -2.89 6.71
C ALA A 33 -12.89 -2.24 5.81
N MET A 34 -11.93 -3.05 5.33
CA MET A 34 -10.96 -2.61 4.34
C MET A 34 -11.71 -1.81 3.26
N PRO A 35 -11.30 -0.56 2.96
CA PRO A 35 -12.01 0.22 1.97
C PRO A 35 -11.93 -0.55 0.66
N GLU A 36 -13.09 -1.02 0.18
CA GLU A 36 -13.23 -1.53 -1.18
C GLU A 36 -12.61 -0.48 -2.09
N VAL A 37 -11.53 -0.84 -2.78
CA VAL A 37 -10.82 0.03 -3.72
C VAL A 37 -11.80 0.35 -4.85
N LYS A 38 -12.61 1.39 -4.63
CA LYS A 38 -13.51 1.94 -5.62
C LYS A 38 -12.66 2.73 -6.58
N ARG A 39 -12.31 2.05 -7.66
CA ARG A 39 -11.78 2.62 -8.89
C ARG A 39 -12.68 3.77 -9.34
N SER A 40 -12.08 4.83 -9.86
CA SER A 40 -12.79 6.06 -10.24
C SER A 40 -13.98 5.76 -11.15
N ARG A 41 -15.12 6.39 -10.87
CA ARG A 41 -16.40 6.20 -11.60
C ARG A 41 -16.39 6.87 -12.98
N THR A 42 -15.20 7.11 -13.53
CA THR A 42 -14.99 7.81 -14.80
C THR A 42 -15.20 6.81 -15.93
N PRO A 43 -15.97 7.16 -16.99
CA PRO A 43 -16.08 6.28 -18.15
C PRO A 43 -14.68 5.97 -18.70
N PRO A 44 -14.38 4.71 -19.06
CA PRO A 44 -13.07 4.33 -19.55
C PRO A 44 -12.74 5.18 -20.78
N PRO A 45 -11.63 5.94 -20.76
CA PRO A 45 -11.22 6.76 -21.89
C PRO A 45 -10.90 5.90 -23.12
N ASP A 46 -10.89 6.54 -24.28
CA ASP A 46 -10.59 5.91 -25.57
C ASP A 46 -9.27 5.11 -25.53
N GLY A 47 -9.30 3.87 -26.02
CA GLY A 47 -8.16 2.93 -26.00
C GLY A 47 -8.07 1.98 -24.79
N TRP A 48 -9.02 1.99 -23.84
CA TRP A 48 -9.02 1.06 -22.69
C TRP A 48 -9.17 -0.41 -23.07
N GLU A 49 -9.98 -0.72 -24.08
CA GLU A 49 -10.29 -2.09 -24.52
C GLU A 49 -9.05 -2.89 -24.94
N LEU A 50 -8.03 -2.21 -25.51
CA LEU A 50 -6.79 -2.83 -25.96
C LEU A 50 -5.87 -3.22 -24.79
N MET A 51 -5.99 -2.53 -23.65
CA MET A 51 -5.13 -2.76 -22.48
C MET A 51 -5.74 -3.71 -21.46
N GLN A 52 -7.06 -3.77 -21.41
CA GLN A 52 -7.80 -4.55 -20.42
C GLN A 52 -7.39 -6.04 -20.38
N PRO A 53 -7.32 -6.79 -21.50
CA PRO A 53 -7.03 -8.21 -21.43
C PRO A 53 -5.63 -8.52 -20.86
N PRO A 54 -4.54 -7.85 -21.29
CA PRO A 54 -3.21 -8.06 -20.71
C PRO A 54 -3.10 -7.65 -19.23
N LEU A 55 -3.78 -6.58 -18.81
CA LEU A 55 -3.74 -6.12 -17.42
C LEU A 55 -4.44 -7.12 -16.49
N GLU A 56 -5.60 -7.65 -16.91
CA GLU A 56 -6.35 -8.64 -16.15
C GLU A 56 -5.58 -9.95 -16.00
N GLU A 57 -4.86 -10.38 -17.05
CA GLU A 57 -3.98 -11.54 -16.97
C GLU A 57 -2.82 -11.33 -15.98
N LEU A 58 -2.22 -10.13 -15.95
CA LEU A 58 -1.15 -9.80 -15.02
C LEU A 58 -1.65 -9.68 -13.58
N ASP A 59 -2.87 -9.16 -13.36
CA ASP A 59 -3.51 -9.12 -12.04
C ASP A 59 -3.85 -10.52 -11.53
N GLN A 60 -4.33 -11.39 -12.40
CA GLN A 60 -4.58 -12.79 -12.07
C GLN A 60 -3.27 -13.48 -11.63
N LYS A 61 -2.17 -13.26 -12.36
CA LYS A 61 -0.83 -13.76 -11.99
C LYS A 61 -0.34 -13.19 -10.66
N MET A 62 -0.71 -11.95 -10.31
CA MET A 62 -0.34 -11.35 -9.03
C MET A 62 -1.05 -12.05 -7.86
N ARG A 63 -2.36 -12.32 -7.99
CA ARG A 63 -3.14 -13.08 -7.00
C ARG A 63 -2.62 -14.51 -6.83
N GLU A 64 -2.22 -15.15 -7.93
CA GLU A 64 -1.57 -16.46 -7.88
C GLU A 64 -0.22 -16.38 -7.15
N ALA A 65 0.61 -15.40 -7.46
CA ALA A 65 1.91 -15.22 -6.80
C ALA A 65 1.78 -14.95 -5.28
N GLU A 66 0.72 -14.27 -4.85
CA GLU A 66 0.41 -14.03 -3.43
C GLU A 66 -0.05 -15.29 -2.69
N THR A 67 -0.75 -16.20 -3.38
CA THR A 67 -1.27 -17.44 -2.78
C THR A 67 -0.27 -18.59 -2.82
N VAL A 68 0.80 -18.49 -3.62
CA VAL A 68 1.85 -19.51 -3.70
C VAL A 68 2.56 -19.64 -2.36
N LEU A 69 2.43 -20.81 -1.75
CA LEU A 69 2.97 -21.11 -0.44
C LEU A 69 4.51 -21.05 -0.43
N HIS A 70 5.06 -20.21 0.43
CA HIS A 70 6.49 -19.90 0.52
C HIS A 70 7.27 -20.91 1.38
N GLU A 71 7.06 -22.20 1.18
CA GLU A 71 7.75 -23.23 1.96
C GLU A 71 9.23 -23.33 1.56
N GLY A 72 10.12 -23.01 2.51
CA GLY A 72 11.56 -23.18 2.38
C GLY A 72 12.34 -22.06 1.67
N LYS A 73 11.66 -21.01 1.17
CA LYS A 73 12.30 -19.87 0.49
C LYS A 73 12.56 -18.71 1.45
N ARG A 74 13.58 -17.90 1.15
CA ARG A 74 13.81 -16.67 1.91
C ARG A 74 12.70 -15.67 1.62
N LYS A 75 12.37 -14.82 2.61
CA LYS A 75 11.37 -13.74 2.46
C LYS A 75 11.59 -12.89 1.21
N VAL A 76 12.85 -12.61 0.87
CA VAL A 76 13.21 -11.84 -0.33
C VAL A 76 12.84 -12.60 -1.61
N GLU A 77 13.18 -13.88 -1.70
CA GLU A 77 12.93 -14.71 -2.90
C GLU A 77 11.42 -14.93 -3.14
N SER A 78 10.62 -14.93 -2.09
CA SER A 78 9.16 -14.96 -2.17
C SER A 78 8.55 -13.69 -2.76
N LEU A 79 9.18 -12.54 -2.55
CA LEU A 79 8.71 -11.23 -3.05
C LEU A 79 9.12 -10.98 -4.51
N TRP A 80 10.20 -11.60 -4.99
CA TRP A 80 10.71 -11.39 -6.35
C TRP A 80 9.66 -11.60 -7.46
N PRO A 81 8.83 -12.66 -7.43
CA PRO A 81 7.76 -12.84 -8.42
C PRO A 81 6.75 -11.69 -8.42
N ILE A 82 6.38 -11.17 -7.24
CA ILE A 82 5.44 -10.07 -7.08
C ILE A 82 6.02 -8.79 -7.68
N CYS A 83 7.26 -8.45 -7.32
CA CYS A 83 7.96 -7.28 -7.87
C CYS A 83 8.14 -7.38 -9.40
N ARG A 84 8.40 -8.59 -9.92
CA ARG A 84 8.55 -8.83 -11.35
C ARG A 84 7.25 -8.59 -12.12
N ILE A 85 6.13 -9.07 -11.59
CA ILE A 85 4.80 -8.86 -12.19
C ILE A 85 4.42 -7.38 -12.15
N HIS A 86 4.65 -6.71 -11.02
CA HIS A 86 4.40 -5.28 -10.89
C HIS A 86 5.21 -4.47 -11.92
N HIS A 87 6.51 -4.76 -12.05
CA HIS A 87 7.36 -4.12 -13.06
C HIS A 87 6.85 -4.37 -14.49
N GLN A 88 6.40 -5.59 -14.79
CA GLN A 88 5.81 -5.90 -16.10
C GLN A 88 4.55 -5.08 -16.39
N LYS A 89 3.66 -4.89 -15.40
CA LYS A 89 2.45 -4.06 -15.55
C LYS A 89 2.81 -2.61 -15.89
N THR A 90 3.69 -1.99 -15.10
CA THR A 90 4.11 -0.60 -15.33
C THR A 90 4.82 -0.44 -16.68
N HIS A 91 5.71 -1.37 -17.05
CA HIS A 91 6.44 -1.31 -18.31
C HIS A 91 5.53 -1.50 -19.54
N TYR A 92 4.48 -2.34 -19.43
CA TYR A 92 3.51 -2.52 -20.51
C TYR A 92 2.78 -1.21 -20.86
N ILE A 93 2.33 -0.49 -19.83
CA ILE A 93 1.66 0.81 -19.99
C ILE A 93 2.64 1.86 -20.55
N PHE A 94 3.88 1.86 -20.06
CA PHE A 94 4.95 2.75 -20.57
C PHE A 94 5.22 2.52 -22.06
N ASP A 95 5.37 1.26 -22.50
CA ASP A 95 5.65 0.93 -23.89
C ASP A 95 4.51 1.35 -24.84
N LEU A 96 3.26 1.19 -24.39
CA LEU A 96 2.10 1.60 -25.18
C LEU A 96 2.02 3.11 -25.36
N PHE A 97 2.41 3.89 -24.35
CA PHE A 97 2.40 5.35 -24.40
C PHE A 97 3.60 5.91 -25.18
N TYR A 98 4.83 5.52 -24.85
CA TYR A 98 6.04 6.12 -25.42
C TYR A 98 6.44 5.54 -26.78
N LYS A 99 6.34 4.22 -26.97
CA LYS A 99 6.78 3.58 -28.22
C LYS A 99 5.66 3.52 -29.25
N ARG A 100 4.49 2.99 -28.86
CA ARG A 100 3.38 2.75 -29.80
C ARG A 100 2.41 3.93 -29.94
N LYS A 101 2.37 4.84 -28.96
CA LYS A 101 1.44 5.99 -28.91
C LYS A 101 -0.02 5.60 -29.16
N ALA A 102 -0.43 4.42 -28.69
CA ALA A 102 -1.78 3.88 -28.89
C ALA A 102 -2.78 4.40 -27.84
N ILE A 103 -2.30 5.13 -26.84
CA ILE A 103 -3.05 5.60 -25.67
C ILE A 103 -2.99 7.13 -25.61
N SER A 104 -4.11 7.77 -25.24
CA SER A 104 -4.16 9.19 -24.94
C SER A 104 -3.49 9.56 -23.61
N ARG A 105 -3.03 10.81 -23.47
CA ARG A 105 -2.43 11.30 -22.21
C ARG A 105 -3.39 11.19 -21.02
N GLU A 106 -4.68 11.48 -21.24
CA GLU A 106 -5.72 11.40 -20.22
C GLU A 106 -5.87 9.97 -19.67
N LEU A 107 -5.78 8.95 -20.53
CA LEU A 107 -5.86 7.55 -20.10
C LEU A 107 -4.63 7.14 -19.30
N TYR A 108 -3.44 7.59 -19.70
CA TYR A 108 -2.21 7.31 -18.96
C TYR A 108 -2.25 7.88 -17.54
N GLU A 109 -2.72 9.13 -17.40
CA GLU A 109 -2.92 9.75 -16.08
C GLU A 109 -3.99 9.02 -15.24
N CYS A 110 -5.05 8.54 -15.88
CA CYS A 110 -6.04 7.69 -15.22
C CYS A 110 -5.40 6.40 -14.69
N CYS A 111 -4.56 5.73 -15.49
CA CYS A 111 -3.87 4.51 -15.09
C CYS A 111 -2.94 4.71 -13.88
N ILE A 112 -2.27 5.86 -13.79
CA ILE A 112 -1.42 6.22 -12.64
C ILE A 112 -2.28 6.48 -11.40
N LYS A 113 -3.42 7.18 -11.55
CA LYS A 113 -4.34 7.45 -10.42
C LYS A 113 -4.95 6.17 -9.85
N GLU A 114 -5.24 5.20 -10.71
CA GLU A 114 -5.76 3.88 -10.34
C GLU A 114 -4.69 2.92 -9.80
N GLY A 115 -3.40 3.30 -9.87
CA GLY A 115 -2.29 2.47 -9.39
C GLY A 115 -1.94 1.30 -10.32
N TYR A 116 -2.29 1.35 -11.60
CA TYR A 116 -1.86 0.34 -12.58
C TYR A 116 -0.40 0.52 -13.01
N ALA A 117 0.08 1.76 -13.01
CA ALA A 117 1.45 2.12 -13.32
C ALA A 117 2.06 2.87 -12.14
N ASP A 118 3.32 2.59 -11.86
CA ASP A 118 4.09 3.37 -10.90
C ASP A 118 4.33 4.78 -11.44
N LYS A 119 4.22 5.77 -10.56
CA LYS A 119 4.48 7.15 -10.95
C LYS A 119 6.01 7.28 -11.09
N PRO A 120 6.53 7.75 -12.23
CA PRO A 120 7.95 8.04 -12.31
C PRO A 120 8.28 9.16 -11.31
N ASP A 121 9.13 8.86 -10.34
CA ASP A 121 9.53 9.77 -9.23
C ASP A 121 10.31 11.01 -9.70
N CYS A 122 10.64 11.12 -10.99
CA CYS A 122 11.34 12.26 -11.56
C CYS A 122 10.63 12.76 -12.82
N GLN A 123 9.80 13.79 -12.66
CA GLN A 123 9.25 14.57 -13.76
C GLN A 123 10.28 15.62 -14.21
N ASP A 124 11.38 15.21 -14.83
CA ASP A 124 12.34 16.17 -15.39
C ASP A 124 12.99 15.62 -16.67
N TYR A 125 12.17 15.29 -17.66
CA TYR A 125 12.56 15.45 -19.07
C TYR A 125 11.27 15.69 -19.84
N ASP A 126 10.95 16.97 -20.01
CA ASP A 126 10.03 17.45 -21.03
C ASP A 126 10.39 16.77 -22.35
N THR A 127 9.63 15.74 -22.70
CA THR A 127 9.64 15.19 -24.05
C THR A 127 8.85 16.20 -24.86
N GLU A 128 9.58 17.16 -25.44
CA GLU A 128 9.09 17.95 -26.57
C GLU A 128 8.50 16.97 -27.61
N ILE A 129 7.18 16.99 -27.74
CA ILE A 129 6.41 16.46 -28.87
C ILE A 129 5.75 17.66 -29.53
#